data_AF-A0A9P6GH17-F1
#
_entry.id   AF-A0A9P6GH17-F1
#
_cell.length_a   1.000
_cell.length_b   1.000
_cell.length_c   1.000
_cell.angle_alpha   90.00
_cell.angle_beta   90.00
_cell.angle_gamma   90.00
#
_symmetry.space_group_name_H-M   'P 1'
#
loop_
_entity.id
_entity.type
_entity.pdbx_description
1 polymer ?
#
loop_
_entity_poly.entity_id
_entity_poly.type
_entity_poly.pdbx_seq_one_letter_code
_entity_poly.pdbx_strand_id
1 'polypeptide(L)'
;MPQEVSKPSDPDATAKAAAEAVAESSTQDAHDESADDSAEEEIVDGAADATEKKKKSRKRKIKDALSGKGKAPAIESLEAPTAGAHLNKDQLSMLLDANPALKNQLLANKGNQSLEDMLKKLSMQEMLTGLAPQAKNVKDMGSHQFWKTQPVPSFDEMMAGKDKIVDGPIKDIDIERVPKEPSEMYPGFKWVTMDLEDEKELDEVYELLSNHYVEDNEAMFRFRYSPSFLNWALKAPGWKKEWHVGVRAEKSDKLVAFISGIPLQLRVRDKVLNSSEINFLCVHKKLRSKRLTPVLIKEITRRCYVNGIFQAVYTVGSLLPTPVSTCRYYHRALEWEKLHDVGFSPLPHNSTKARQIVRYKLPEQVLQPGVRALEPKDTDAVLDLLQRYLKRMDMAQEFTKEEFEHWMFNQKGAKEQVVWAYVIEDPNTKKITDFFSFYNLESTVIGHKKHNLIKAAYLFYYATEKAFNGDEISLKTRLNELVKDALILAKQAEFDVFNALTLLDNPLFLEEQKFGAGDGNLHYYLYNYRAAPLGGGIDGQSRPSTKTMGGVGLVML
;
A
#
# COMPACT_ATOMS: atom_id res chain seq x y z
N MET A 1 28.16 -33.16 -10.19
CA MET A 1 29.04 -32.33 -9.35
C MET A 1 28.28 -31.94 -8.10
N PRO A 2 28.86 -32.05 -6.91
CA PRO A 2 28.10 -32.00 -5.66
C PRO A 2 27.59 -30.60 -5.32
N GLN A 3 26.53 -30.59 -4.52
CA GLN A 3 25.80 -29.46 -3.99
C GLN A 3 26.73 -28.42 -3.32
N GLU A 4 26.69 -27.17 -3.78
CA GLU A 4 27.19 -26.05 -2.97
C GLU A 4 26.12 -25.64 -1.97
N VAL A 5 26.44 -25.92 -0.72
CA VAL A 5 25.76 -25.43 0.47
C VAL A 5 25.77 -23.89 0.45
N SER A 6 24.58 -23.31 0.59
CA SER A 6 24.36 -21.88 0.77
C SER A 6 25.24 -21.31 1.89
N LYS A 7 26.18 -20.43 1.53
CA LYS A 7 27.02 -19.69 2.48
C LYS A 7 26.16 -18.75 3.36
N PRO A 8 26.52 -18.56 4.65
CA PRO A 8 26.01 -17.46 5.47
C PRO A 8 26.32 -16.11 4.79
N SER A 9 25.50 -15.09 5.03
CA SER A 9 25.75 -13.73 4.56
C SER A 9 27.17 -13.28 4.94
N ASP A 10 27.96 -12.89 3.94
CA ASP A 10 29.32 -12.40 4.12
C ASP A 10 29.30 -11.07 4.90
N PRO A 11 29.85 -11.01 6.13
CA PRO A 11 29.88 -9.80 6.95
C PRO A 11 30.62 -8.65 6.25
N ASP A 12 31.68 -8.96 5.49
CA ASP A 12 32.49 -7.95 4.80
C ASP A 12 31.71 -7.33 3.64
N ALA A 13 30.90 -8.12 2.94
CA ALA A 13 30.01 -7.61 1.89
C ALA A 13 28.91 -6.70 2.44
N THR A 14 28.50 -6.92 3.70
CA THR A 14 27.48 -6.10 4.37
C THR A 14 28.09 -4.81 4.92
N ALA A 15 29.29 -4.88 5.49
CA ALA A 15 30.06 -3.74 5.96
C ALA A 15 30.50 -2.81 4.82
N LYS A 16 30.88 -3.37 3.66
CA LYS A 16 31.20 -2.59 2.46
C LYS A 16 29.98 -1.88 1.88
N ALA A 17 28.83 -2.57 1.81
CA ALA A 17 27.57 -1.96 1.38
C ALA A 17 27.11 -0.85 2.34
N ALA A 18 27.37 -1.00 3.64
CA ALA A 18 27.14 0.05 4.63
C ALA A 18 28.01 1.29 4.34
N ALA A 19 29.33 1.12 4.16
CA ALA A 19 30.24 2.21 3.85
C ALA A 19 29.89 2.94 2.54
N GLU A 20 29.48 2.20 1.50
CA GLU A 20 29.02 2.79 0.24
C GLU A 20 27.67 3.50 0.37
N ALA A 21 26.75 3.02 1.21
CA ALA A 21 25.49 3.70 1.50
C ALA A 21 25.70 5.03 2.23
N VAL A 22 26.67 5.05 3.15
CA VAL A 22 27.08 6.25 3.88
C VAL A 22 27.69 7.30 2.95
N ALA A 23 28.66 6.90 2.12
CA ALA A 23 29.40 7.83 1.28
C ALA A 23 28.49 8.59 0.29
N GLU A 24 27.46 7.94 -0.23
CA GLU A 24 26.56 8.57 -1.19
C GLU A 24 25.55 9.52 -0.54
N SER A 25 25.17 9.30 0.73
CA SER A 25 24.30 10.27 1.38
C SER A 25 25.02 11.57 1.68
N SER A 26 26.26 11.48 2.15
CA SER A 26 27.10 12.67 2.35
C SER A 26 27.32 13.46 1.07
N THR A 27 27.22 12.82 -0.11
CA THR A 27 27.27 13.53 -1.41
C THR A 27 25.92 14.08 -1.87
N GLN A 28 24.80 13.55 -1.39
CA GLN A 28 23.48 14.14 -1.63
C GLN A 28 23.29 15.40 -0.78
N ASP A 29 23.77 15.40 0.46
CA ASP A 29 23.75 16.58 1.34
C ASP A 29 24.59 17.74 0.80
N ALA A 30 25.67 17.44 0.07
CA ALA A 30 26.54 18.44 -0.55
C ALA A 30 26.01 19.02 -1.87
N HIS A 31 24.98 18.42 -2.48
CA HIS A 31 24.45 18.84 -3.78
C HIS A 31 23.22 19.77 -3.71
N ASP A 32 22.65 19.98 -2.52
CA ASP A 32 21.57 20.95 -2.27
C ASP A 32 22.06 22.29 -1.66
N GLU A 33 23.34 22.40 -1.29
CA GLU A 33 23.97 23.65 -0.84
C GLU A 33 25.07 24.13 -1.80
N SER A 34 24.69 24.57 -3.00
CA SER A 34 25.28 25.75 -3.67
C SER A 34 24.73 25.85 -5.11
N ALA A 35 23.83 26.82 -5.33
CA ALA A 35 23.60 27.36 -6.66
C ALA A 35 24.53 28.57 -6.87
N ASP A 36 24.95 28.74 -8.13
CA ASP A 36 25.58 29.92 -8.74
C ASP A 36 27.11 29.90 -8.86
N ASP A 37 27.64 29.49 -10.03
CA ASP A 37 28.31 30.43 -10.92
C ASP A 37 28.44 29.87 -12.36
N SER A 38 28.33 30.80 -13.30
CA SER A 38 28.48 30.70 -14.74
C SER A 38 29.95 30.55 -15.20
N ALA A 39 30.22 29.65 -16.16
CA ALA A 39 31.32 29.81 -17.13
C ALA A 39 31.21 28.83 -18.31
N GLU A 40 31.58 29.36 -19.48
CA GLU A 40 31.53 28.77 -20.82
C GLU A 40 32.63 27.72 -21.10
N GLU A 41 32.35 26.96 -22.17
CA GLU A 41 33.11 25.98 -22.97
C GLU A 41 34.62 25.72 -22.73
N GLU A 42 35.01 24.44 -22.78
CA GLU A 42 35.99 23.99 -23.78
C GLU A 42 35.87 22.48 -24.12
N ILE A 43 36.03 22.19 -25.41
CA ILE A 43 35.91 20.89 -26.08
C ILE A 43 37.27 20.18 -26.04
N VAL A 44 37.32 18.90 -25.65
CA VAL A 44 38.33 17.97 -26.16
C VAL A 44 37.71 16.63 -26.53
N ASP A 45 37.90 16.29 -27.79
CA ASP A 45 37.43 15.15 -28.55
C ASP A 45 38.24 13.87 -28.27
N GLY A 46 37.60 12.70 -28.36
CA GLY A 46 38.31 11.42 -28.27
C GLY A 46 37.46 10.21 -27.87
N ALA A 47 36.74 9.64 -28.84
CA ALA A 47 36.41 8.21 -29.01
C ALA A 47 34.97 7.96 -29.50
N ALA A 48 34.62 8.47 -30.69
CA ALA A 48 33.38 8.14 -31.39
C ALA A 48 33.67 7.47 -32.73
N ASP A 49 33.95 6.15 -32.73
CA ASP A 49 33.92 5.40 -34.00
C ASP A 49 33.54 3.89 -33.91
N ALA A 50 33.20 3.38 -32.72
CA ALA A 50 32.77 1.99 -32.54
C ALA A 50 31.24 1.82 -32.36
N THR A 51 30.50 2.90 -32.10
CA THR A 51 29.09 2.87 -31.70
C THR A 51 28.10 3.15 -32.84
N GLU A 52 28.54 3.69 -33.99
CA GLU A 52 27.64 3.98 -35.12
C GLU A 52 27.30 2.75 -35.98
N LYS A 53 28.20 1.77 -36.13
CA LYS A 53 27.94 0.56 -36.94
C LYS A 53 26.89 -0.37 -36.33
N LYS A 54 26.71 -0.36 -34.99
CA LYS A 54 25.66 -1.14 -34.29
C LYS A 54 24.27 -0.49 -34.34
N LYS A 55 24.16 0.83 -34.49
CA LYS A 55 22.86 1.54 -34.60
C LYS A 55 22.22 1.40 -35.99
N LYS A 56 23.01 1.26 -37.06
CA LYS A 56 22.48 1.09 -38.45
C LYS A 56 21.90 -0.30 -38.73
N SER A 57 22.37 -1.38 -38.09
CA SER A 57 21.81 -2.74 -38.32
C SER A 57 20.46 -2.98 -37.62
N ARG A 58 20.21 -2.30 -36.49
CA ARG A 58 18.95 -2.40 -35.72
C ARG A 58 17.80 -1.64 -36.38
N LYS A 59 18.07 -0.48 -36.99
CA LYS A 59 17.08 0.29 -37.79
C LYS A 59 16.63 -0.43 -39.07
N ARG A 60 17.49 -1.27 -39.67
CA ARG A 60 17.15 -2.05 -40.88
C ARG A 60 16.22 -3.24 -40.57
N LYS A 61 16.44 -3.93 -39.44
CA LYS A 61 15.58 -5.05 -38.99
C LYS A 61 14.17 -4.64 -38.57
N ILE A 62 13.98 -3.41 -38.10
CA ILE A 62 12.65 -2.88 -37.73
C ILE A 62 11.87 -2.44 -38.99
N LYS A 63 12.56 -1.97 -40.04
CA LYS A 63 11.92 -1.53 -41.29
C LYS A 63 11.38 -2.70 -42.13
N ASP A 64 12.04 -3.86 -42.10
CA ASP A 64 11.60 -5.07 -42.83
C ASP A 64 10.43 -5.80 -42.14
N ALA A 65 10.18 -5.55 -40.85
CA ALA A 65 9.01 -6.07 -40.13
C ALA A 65 7.74 -5.22 -40.36
N LEU A 66 7.88 -4.00 -40.88
CA LEU A 66 6.79 -3.06 -41.15
C LEU A 66 6.27 -3.10 -42.60
N SER A 67 6.97 -3.76 -43.54
CA SER A 67 6.51 -3.93 -44.92
C SER A 67 5.98 -5.35 -45.14
N GLY A 68 4.71 -5.56 -44.78
CA GLY A 68 4.04 -6.86 -44.87
C GLY A 68 4.03 -7.46 -46.29
N LYS A 69 4.62 -8.65 -46.41
CA LYS A 69 4.30 -9.66 -47.44
C LYS A 69 4.52 -11.05 -46.86
N GLY A 70 3.45 -11.67 -46.38
CA GLY A 70 3.42 -13.07 -45.96
C GLY A 70 1.99 -13.46 -45.60
N LYS A 71 1.39 -14.35 -46.40
CA LYS A 71 -0.02 -14.78 -46.34
C LYS A 71 -0.42 -15.21 -44.92
N ALA A 72 -1.38 -14.53 -44.31
CA ALA A 72 -2.10 -15.02 -43.14
C ALA A 72 -3.24 -15.96 -43.60
N PRO A 73 -3.41 -17.14 -42.99
CA PRO A 73 -4.68 -17.86 -43.10
C PRO A 73 -5.76 -17.12 -42.31
N ALA A 74 -6.99 -17.18 -42.82
CA ALA A 74 -8.16 -16.53 -42.24
C ALA A 74 -8.40 -16.99 -40.79
N ILE A 75 -8.58 -16.03 -39.88
CA ILE A 75 -9.13 -16.29 -38.55
C ILE A 75 -10.64 -16.12 -38.70
N GLU A 76 -11.33 -17.26 -38.82
CA GLU A 76 -12.77 -17.34 -38.58
C GLU A 76 -13.06 -16.94 -37.13
N SER A 77 -14.19 -16.25 -36.96
CA SER A 77 -14.79 -15.86 -35.69
C SER A 77 -14.76 -16.98 -34.65
N LEU A 78 -14.18 -16.72 -33.48
CA LEU A 78 -14.36 -17.57 -32.30
C LEU A 78 -15.12 -16.80 -31.24
N GLU A 79 -16.35 -17.25 -31.04
CA GLU A 79 -17.27 -16.93 -29.97
C GLU A 79 -16.64 -17.19 -28.59
N ALA A 80 -17.21 -16.56 -27.56
CA ALA A 80 -16.79 -16.66 -26.17
C ALA A 80 -16.63 -18.12 -25.69
N PRO A 81 -15.57 -18.47 -24.93
CA PRO A 81 -15.54 -19.76 -24.28
C PRO A 81 -16.46 -19.73 -23.05
N THR A 82 -17.39 -20.68 -23.06
CA THR A 82 -18.24 -21.08 -21.95
C THR A 82 -17.43 -21.53 -20.73
N ALA A 83 -18.03 -21.40 -19.55
CA ALA A 83 -17.48 -21.87 -18.29
C ALA A 83 -17.13 -23.38 -18.38
N GLY A 84 -15.84 -23.71 -18.30
CA GLY A 84 -15.38 -25.12 -18.22
C GLY A 84 -14.10 -25.51 -18.98
N ALA A 85 -13.32 -24.60 -19.57
CA ALA A 85 -12.14 -24.99 -20.36
C ALA A 85 -10.86 -25.19 -19.52
N HIS A 86 -10.29 -26.40 -19.56
CA HIS A 86 -8.95 -26.72 -19.03
C HIS A 86 -7.83 -26.12 -19.91
N LEU A 87 -6.67 -25.80 -19.31
CA LEU A 87 -5.45 -25.38 -20.03
C LEU A 87 -5.08 -26.39 -21.13
N ASN A 88 -4.87 -25.91 -22.36
CA ASN A 88 -4.41 -26.76 -23.45
C ASN A 88 -2.88 -26.96 -23.39
N LYS A 89 -2.35 -28.05 -23.96
CA LYS A 89 -0.93 -28.45 -23.82
C LYS A 89 0.09 -27.37 -24.21
N ASP A 90 -0.25 -26.53 -25.18
CA ASP A 90 0.63 -25.46 -25.68
C ASP A 90 0.72 -24.25 -24.74
N GLN A 91 -0.31 -24.01 -23.92
CA GLN A 91 -0.27 -22.95 -22.90
C GLN A 91 0.52 -23.39 -21.67
N LEU A 92 0.44 -24.68 -21.33
CA LEU A 92 1.23 -25.28 -20.25
C LEU A 92 2.73 -25.28 -20.59
N SER A 93 3.10 -25.58 -21.84
CA SER A 93 4.50 -25.56 -22.28
C SER A 93 5.09 -24.14 -22.24
N MET A 94 4.35 -23.13 -22.68
CA MET A 94 4.78 -21.72 -22.58
C MET A 94 5.01 -21.27 -21.13
N LEU A 95 4.15 -21.69 -20.19
CA LEU A 95 4.27 -21.37 -18.76
C LEU A 95 5.51 -22.02 -18.11
N LEU A 96 5.83 -23.26 -18.51
CA LEU A 96 7.00 -24.00 -18.03
C LEU A 96 8.30 -23.47 -18.62
N ASP A 97 8.29 -23.00 -19.87
CA ASP A 97 9.46 -22.40 -20.50
C ASP A 97 9.72 -20.97 -19.99
N ALA A 98 8.68 -20.25 -19.56
CA ALA A 98 8.80 -18.98 -18.87
C ALA A 98 9.28 -19.11 -17.41
N ASN A 99 9.21 -20.31 -16.81
CA ASN A 99 9.57 -20.55 -15.41
C ASN A 99 10.42 -21.81 -15.20
N PRO A 100 11.76 -21.70 -15.34
CA PRO A 100 12.68 -22.83 -15.19
C PRO A 100 12.67 -23.48 -13.80
N ALA A 101 12.33 -22.72 -12.75
CA ALA A 101 12.25 -23.23 -11.38
C ALA A 101 11.02 -24.11 -11.16
N LEU A 102 9.86 -23.70 -11.70
CA LEU A 102 8.63 -24.49 -11.70
C LEU A 102 8.81 -25.78 -12.52
N LYS A 103 9.47 -25.67 -13.68
CA LYS A 103 9.84 -26.81 -14.53
C LYS A 103 10.71 -27.82 -13.78
N ASN A 104 11.70 -27.35 -13.02
CA ASN A 104 12.56 -28.22 -12.20
C ASN A 104 11.82 -28.87 -11.03
N GLN A 105 10.86 -28.19 -10.39
CA GLN A 105 10.03 -28.77 -9.34
C GLN A 105 9.04 -29.83 -9.85
N LEU A 106 8.43 -29.61 -11.02
CA LEU A 106 7.58 -30.60 -11.68
C LEU A 106 8.36 -31.83 -12.14
N LEU A 107 9.58 -31.64 -12.63
CA LEU A 107 10.48 -32.74 -13.01
C LEU A 107 11.00 -33.51 -11.78
N ALA A 108 11.14 -32.84 -10.63
CA ALA A 108 11.51 -33.47 -9.35
C ALA A 108 10.35 -34.25 -8.71
N ASN A 109 9.10 -33.84 -8.95
CA ASN A 109 7.87 -34.48 -8.45
C ASN A 109 7.15 -35.32 -9.51
N LYS A 110 7.89 -36.05 -10.36
CA LYS A 110 7.29 -36.95 -11.36
C LYS A 110 6.38 -37.99 -10.68
N GLY A 111 5.07 -37.79 -10.77
CA GLY A 111 4.04 -38.69 -10.27
C GLY A 111 2.98 -38.05 -9.38
N ASN A 112 3.15 -36.79 -8.96
CA ASN A 112 2.20 -36.15 -8.05
C ASN A 112 1.09 -35.40 -8.82
N GLN A 113 0.02 -36.12 -9.22
CA GLN A 113 -1.14 -35.58 -9.93
C GLN A 113 -1.74 -34.33 -9.25
N SER A 114 -1.62 -34.25 -7.92
CA SER A 114 -2.03 -33.11 -7.10
C SER A 114 -1.39 -31.76 -7.51
N LEU A 115 -0.10 -31.75 -7.88
CA LEU A 115 0.62 -30.51 -8.20
C LEU A 115 0.28 -29.98 -9.61
N GLU A 116 0.06 -30.89 -10.57
CA GLU A 116 -0.43 -30.54 -11.90
C GLU A 116 -1.88 -30.04 -11.87
N ASP A 117 -2.73 -30.66 -11.05
CA ASP A 117 -4.11 -30.20 -10.84
C ASP A 117 -4.17 -28.87 -10.08
N MET A 118 -3.22 -28.65 -9.15
CA MET A 118 -3.02 -27.40 -8.42
C MET A 118 -2.64 -26.25 -9.37
N LEU A 119 -1.69 -26.47 -10.30
CA LEU A 119 -1.30 -25.46 -11.31
C LEU A 119 -2.43 -25.16 -12.31
N LYS A 120 -3.21 -26.17 -12.70
CA LYS A 120 -4.39 -25.97 -13.56
C LYS A 120 -5.51 -25.19 -12.86
N LYS A 121 -5.68 -25.34 -11.55
CA LYS A 121 -6.69 -24.61 -10.76
C LYS A 121 -6.24 -23.20 -10.35
N LEU A 122 -5.00 -23.03 -9.92
CA LEU A 122 -4.43 -21.71 -9.55
C LEU A 122 -4.38 -20.77 -10.75
N SER A 123 -3.89 -21.25 -11.91
CA SER A 123 -3.80 -20.41 -13.11
C SER A 123 -5.16 -20.04 -13.71
N MET A 124 -6.20 -20.87 -13.54
CA MET A 124 -7.57 -20.50 -13.91
C MET A 124 -8.14 -19.41 -12.99
N GLN A 125 -7.86 -19.47 -11.69
CA GLN A 125 -8.30 -18.44 -10.74
C GLN A 125 -7.55 -17.12 -10.95
N GLU A 126 -6.27 -17.18 -11.32
CA GLU A 126 -5.41 -16.05 -11.70
C GLU A 126 -5.78 -15.47 -13.09
N MET A 127 -6.18 -16.30 -14.06
CA MET A 127 -6.68 -15.81 -15.37
C MET A 127 -8.10 -15.24 -15.28
N LEU A 128 -8.99 -15.81 -14.46
CA LEU A 128 -10.36 -15.31 -14.26
C LEU A 128 -10.40 -13.98 -13.48
N THR A 129 -9.34 -13.69 -12.72
CA THR A 129 -9.14 -12.42 -11.98
C THR A 129 -8.35 -11.38 -12.74
N GLY A 130 -7.86 -11.69 -13.95
CA GLY A 130 -6.97 -10.81 -14.72
C GLY A 130 -5.61 -10.59 -14.06
N LEU A 131 -5.26 -11.39 -13.06
CA LEU A 131 -4.03 -11.31 -12.27
C LEU A 131 -2.90 -12.13 -12.93
N ALA A 132 -2.59 -11.87 -14.20
CA ALA A 132 -1.31 -12.33 -14.73
C ALA A 132 -0.19 -11.57 -13.98
N PRO A 133 0.61 -12.22 -13.14
CA PRO A 133 1.67 -11.52 -12.45
C PRO A 133 2.75 -11.21 -13.49
N GLN A 134 3.08 -9.93 -13.66
CA GLN A 134 4.23 -9.56 -14.46
C GLN A 134 5.48 -10.29 -13.92
N ALA A 135 6.27 -10.82 -14.85
CA ALA A 135 7.36 -11.79 -14.64
C ALA A 135 8.47 -11.39 -13.63
N LYS A 136 8.41 -10.21 -13.02
CA LYS A 136 9.33 -9.80 -11.95
C LYS A 136 8.96 -10.36 -10.57
N ASN A 137 7.67 -10.56 -10.27
CA ASN A 137 7.21 -10.94 -8.92
C ASN A 137 6.87 -12.43 -8.75
N VAL A 138 6.85 -13.21 -9.84
CA VAL A 138 6.53 -14.66 -9.81
C VAL A 138 7.68 -15.51 -9.26
N LYS A 139 8.89 -14.94 -9.12
CA LYS A 139 10.06 -15.67 -8.60
C LYS A 139 9.92 -16.10 -7.13
N ASP A 140 8.95 -15.57 -6.36
CA ASP A 140 8.94 -15.73 -4.90
C ASP A 140 7.76 -16.52 -4.31
N MET A 141 6.82 -16.99 -5.13
CA MET A 141 5.63 -17.74 -4.67
C MET A 141 5.97 -19.04 -3.91
N GLY A 142 7.16 -19.63 -4.15
CA GLY A 142 7.65 -20.83 -3.47
C GLY A 142 8.71 -20.61 -2.38
N SER A 143 9.26 -19.38 -2.24
CA SER A 143 10.53 -19.12 -1.54
C SER A 143 10.46 -18.15 -0.36
N HIS A 144 9.27 -17.85 0.18
CA HIS A 144 9.13 -17.10 1.44
C HIS A 144 9.61 -17.88 2.68
N GLN A 145 10.91 -18.17 2.76
CA GLN A 145 11.57 -18.92 3.84
C GLN A 145 11.36 -18.26 5.20
N PHE A 146 11.31 -16.92 5.24
CA PHE A 146 11.04 -16.18 6.47
C PHE A 146 9.58 -16.40 6.94
N TRP A 147 8.60 -16.10 6.09
CA TRP A 147 7.17 -16.16 6.47
C TRP A 147 6.71 -17.57 6.84
N LYS A 148 7.32 -18.62 6.27
CA LYS A 148 7.07 -20.02 6.68
C LYS A 148 7.40 -20.31 8.15
N THR A 149 8.24 -19.48 8.79
CA THR A 149 8.60 -19.62 10.21
C THR A 149 7.79 -18.72 11.13
N GLN A 150 6.98 -17.83 10.56
CA GLN A 150 6.20 -16.85 11.32
C GLN A 150 4.81 -17.40 11.66
N PRO A 151 4.18 -16.93 12.74
CA PRO A 151 2.83 -17.33 13.12
C PRO A 151 1.80 -16.64 12.20
N VAL A 152 1.76 -17.04 10.94
CA VAL A 152 0.80 -16.55 9.94
C VAL A 152 0.13 -17.74 9.24
N PRO A 153 -1.14 -17.62 8.80
CA PRO A 153 -1.82 -18.71 8.11
C PRO A 153 -1.10 -19.14 6.83
N SER A 154 -0.93 -20.46 6.65
CA SER A 154 -0.38 -21.01 5.42
C SER A 154 -1.43 -20.98 4.29
N PHE A 155 -0.96 -21.01 3.03
CA PHE A 155 -1.87 -21.10 1.89
C PHE A 155 -2.74 -22.36 1.94
N ASP A 156 -2.17 -23.50 2.32
CA ASP A 156 -2.89 -24.78 2.39
C ASP A 156 -4.03 -24.75 3.41
N GLU A 157 -3.81 -24.07 4.54
CA GLU A 157 -4.82 -23.91 5.59
C GLU A 157 -5.98 -23.01 5.15
N MET A 158 -5.69 -21.94 4.39
CA MET A 158 -6.73 -21.06 3.87
C MET A 158 -7.51 -21.68 2.69
N MET A 159 -6.90 -22.62 1.96
CA MET A 159 -7.54 -23.39 0.88
C MET A 159 -8.47 -24.50 1.39
N ALA A 160 -8.44 -24.83 2.69
CA ALA A 160 -9.30 -25.85 3.30
C ALA A 160 -10.80 -25.48 3.32
N GLY A 161 -11.14 -24.24 2.92
CA GLY A 161 -12.48 -23.70 2.84
C GLY A 161 -12.84 -22.84 4.05
N LYS A 162 -13.60 -21.76 3.83
CA LYS A 162 -13.96 -20.76 4.86
C LYS A 162 -14.57 -21.39 6.13
N ASP A 163 -15.36 -22.44 5.96
CA ASP A 163 -16.10 -23.09 7.05
C ASP A 163 -15.22 -23.94 7.99
N LYS A 164 -13.95 -24.16 7.63
CA LYS A 164 -13.00 -24.94 8.46
C LYS A 164 -12.01 -24.08 9.23
N ILE A 165 -12.01 -22.77 9.00
CA ILE A 165 -11.07 -21.84 9.62
C ILE A 165 -11.73 -21.27 10.88
N VAL A 166 -11.21 -21.66 12.04
CA VAL A 166 -11.65 -21.13 13.33
C VAL A 166 -10.76 -19.95 13.71
N ASP A 167 -11.38 -18.79 13.97
CA ASP A 167 -10.69 -17.57 14.34
C ASP A 167 -10.02 -17.68 15.72
N GLY A 168 -8.74 -17.30 15.80
CA GLY A 168 -7.99 -17.33 17.05
C GLY A 168 -6.48 -17.17 16.90
N PRO A 169 -5.73 -17.08 18.01
CA PRO A 169 -4.28 -16.99 17.99
C PRO A 169 -3.66 -18.25 17.38
N ILE A 170 -2.54 -18.08 16.66
CA ILE A 170 -1.82 -19.20 16.03
C ILE A 170 -0.81 -19.81 17.00
N LYS A 171 -0.15 -18.96 17.79
CA LYS A 171 0.86 -19.34 18.74
C LYS A 171 0.61 -18.66 20.08
N ASP A 172 0.59 -19.47 21.13
CA ASP A 172 0.61 -18.98 22.51
C ASP A 172 2.04 -18.54 22.86
N ILE A 173 2.17 -17.28 23.28
CA ILE A 173 3.45 -16.67 23.63
C ILE A 173 3.53 -16.56 25.15
N ASP A 174 4.50 -17.25 25.74
CA ASP A 174 4.86 -17.09 27.15
C ASP A 174 5.75 -15.84 27.30
N ILE A 175 5.19 -14.80 27.91
CA ILE A 175 5.86 -13.49 28.10
C ILE A 175 7.17 -13.61 28.89
N GLU A 176 7.28 -14.58 29.80
CA GLU A 176 8.47 -14.76 30.64
C GLU A 176 9.66 -15.29 29.83
N ARG A 177 9.39 -15.97 28.72
CA ARG A 177 10.41 -16.52 27.81
C ARG A 177 10.82 -15.56 26.71
N VAL A 178 10.16 -14.41 26.59
CA VAL A 178 10.49 -13.41 25.58
C VAL A 178 11.81 -12.73 25.99
N PRO A 179 12.84 -12.73 25.13
CA PRO A 179 14.08 -12.02 25.43
C PRO A 179 13.83 -10.52 25.64
N LYS A 180 14.32 -9.98 26.75
CA LYS A 180 14.21 -8.55 27.07
C LYS A 180 15.22 -7.69 26.31
N GLU A 181 16.35 -8.28 25.95
CA GLU A 181 17.39 -7.64 25.14
C GLU A 181 17.19 -7.93 23.64
N PRO A 182 17.58 -6.99 22.76
CA PRO A 182 17.53 -7.20 21.32
C PRO A 182 18.52 -8.27 20.85
N SER A 183 18.24 -8.91 19.71
CA SER A 183 19.22 -9.79 19.08
C SER A 183 20.42 -9.00 18.57
N GLU A 184 21.61 -9.60 18.58
CA GLU A 184 22.81 -8.99 18.00
C GLU A 184 22.60 -8.60 16.53
N MET A 185 23.07 -7.40 16.19
CA MET A 185 23.05 -6.89 14.83
C MET A 185 24.22 -7.44 14.02
N TYR A 186 24.08 -7.39 12.69
CA TYR A 186 25.21 -7.64 11.81
C TYR A 186 26.35 -6.65 12.10
N PRO A 187 27.63 -7.09 12.03
CA PRO A 187 28.77 -6.21 12.26
C PRO A 187 28.69 -4.92 11.43
N GLY A 188 28.91 -3.77 12.06
CA GLY A 188 28.82 -2.45 11.43
C GLY A 188 27.44 -1.79 11.49
N PHE A 189 26.45 -2.43 12.14
CA PHE A 189 25.14 -1.84 12.40
C PHE A 189 24.78 -1.95 13.88
N LYS A 190 24.03 -0.96 14.36
CA LYS A 190 23.49 -0.93 15.72
C LYS A 190 22.00 -0.64 15.71
N TRP A 191 21.30 -1.19 16.69
CA TRP A 191 19.91 -0.82 16.96
C TRP A 191 19.84 0.59 17.51
N VAL A 192 18.79 1.32 17.14
CA VAL A 192 18.41 2.58 17.78
C VAL A 192 16.91 2.58 18.01
N THR A 193 16.49 3.20 19.09
CA THR A 193 15.08 3.53 19.34
C THR A 193 14.93 5.01 18.99
N MET A 194 14.13 5.31 17.97
CA MET A 194 13.98 6.69 17.50
C MET A 194 13.04 7.48 18.41
N ASP A 195 13.52 8.60 18.94
CA ASP A 195 12.70 9.53 19.72
C ASP A 195 12.11 10.62 18.82
N LEU A 196 10.88 10.40 18.37
CA LEU A 196 10.17 11.33 17.47
C LEU A 196 9.70 12.61 18.17
N GLU A 197 9.97 12.79 19.47
CA GLU A 197 9.83 14.08 20.15
C GLU A 197 11.03 15.00 19.88
N ASP A 198 12.18 14.45 19.51
CA ASP A 198 13.31 15.23 19.00
C ASP A 198 13.08 15.52 17.50
N GLU A 199 13.05 16.81 17.16
CA GLU A 199 12.88 17.26 15.77
C GLU A 199 13.95 16.69 14.85
N LYS A 200 15.19 16.52 15.33
CA LYS A 200 16.29 15.98 14.51
C LYS A 200 16.07 14.52 14.15
N GLU A 201 15.66 13.72 15.12
CA GLU A 201 15.41 12.29 14.89
C GLU A 201 14.16 12.07 14.02
N LEU A 202 13.15 12.93 14.16
CA LEU A 202 11.99 12.96 13.27
C LEU A 202 12.39 13.31 11.82
N ASP A 203 13.25 14.31 11.64
CA ASP A 203 13.76 14.72 10.33
C ASP A 203 14.60 13.61 9.68
N GLU A 204 15.39 12.86 10.44
CA GLU A 204 16.11 11.69 9.91
C GLU A 204 15.17 10.59 9.40
N VAL A 205 14.07 10.30 10.12
CA VAL A 205 13.05 9.35 9.67
C VAL A 205 12.35 9.88 8.42
N TYR A 206 12.01 11.17 8.40
CA TYR A 206 11.44 11.86 7.24
C TYR A 206 12.33 11.72 6.01
N GLU A 207 13.63 11.96 6.13
CA GLU A 207 14.60 11.85 5.03
C GLU A 207 14.74 10.40 4.54
N LEU A 208 14.84 9.43 5.46
CA LEU A 208 14.92 8.02 5.10
C LEU A 208 13.68 7.60 4.28
N LEU A 209 12.49 7.98 4.75
CA LEU A 209 11.25 7.67 4.06
C LEU A 209 11.14 8.40 2.72
N SER A 210 11.44 9.70 2.69
CA SER A 210 11.38 10.54 1.50
C SER A 210 12.38 10.15 0.42
N ASN A 211 13.43 9.38 0.74
CA ASN A 211 14.43 8.95 -0.25
C ASN A 211 14.36 7.46 -0.60
N HIS A 212 13.82 6.64 0.30
CA HIS A 212 13.89 5.18 0.18
C HIS A 212 12.59 4.43 0.43
N TYR A 213 11.48 5.12 0.69
CA TYR A 213 10.18 4.47 0.85
C TYR A 213 9.52 4.19 -0.50
N VAL A 214 8.25 3.76 -0.47
CA VAL A 214 7.46 3.30 -1.61
C VAL A 214 7.59 4.23 -2.82
N GLU A 215 7.97 3.64 -3.95
CA GLU A 215 8.03 4.28 -5.26
C GLU A 215 7.03 3.56 -6.17
N ASP A 216 6.41 4.30 -7.07
CA ASP A 216 5.63 3.70 -8.15
C ASP A 216 6.54 2.88 -9.07
N ASN A 217 5.94 1.96 -9.84
CA ASN A 217 6.67 1.02 -10.69
C ASN A 217 7.57 1.70 -11.74
N GLU A 218 7.28 2.95 -12.07
CA GLU A 218 8.00 3.77 -13.04
C GLU A 218 8.90 4.83 -12.38
N ALA A 219 8.93 4.90 -11.03
CA ALA A 219 9.68 5.86 -10.24
C ALA A 219 9.40 7.34 -10.60
N MET A 220 8.17 7.64 -11.03
CA MET A 220 7.71 9.00 -11.32
C MET A 220 7.22 9.73 -10.06
N PHE A 221 6.71 8.98 -9.07
CA PHE A 221 6.08 9.50 -7.86
C PHE A 221 6.64 8.83 -6.61
N ARG A 222 6.91 9.63 -5.58
CA ARG A 222 7.32 9.13 -4.27
C ARG A 222 6.50 9.77 -3.18
N PHE A 223 6.00 8.95 -2.24
CA PHE A 223 5.28 9.49 -1.10
C PHE A 223 6.16 10.41 -0.26
N ARG A 224 5.58 11.54 0.13
CA ARG A 224 6.19 12.54 0.99
C ARG A 224 5.37 12.61 2.28
N TYR A 225 5.78 11.81 3.26
CA TYR A 225 5.19 11.86 4.60
C TYR A 225 5.78 13.03 5.36
N SER A 226 5.10 14.18 5.43
CA SER A 226 5.67 15.33 6.13
C SER A 226 5.92 15.06 7.62
N PRO A 227 6.80 15.81 8.30
CA PRO A 227 7.00 15.66 9.74
C PRO A 227 5.70 15.80 10.55
N SER A 228 4.78 16.68 10.12
CA SER A 228 3.45 16.82 10.71
C SER A 228 2.64 15.53 10.57
N PHE A 229 2.70 14.88 9.40
CA PHE A 229 2.04 13.59 9.17
C PHE A 229 2.64 12.48 10.03
N LEU A 230 3.96 12.36 10.07
CA LEU A 230 4.64 11.33 10.87
C LEU A 230 4.34 11.50 12.37
N ASN A 231 4.32 12.75 12.86
CA ASN A 231 3.96 13.05 14.24
C ASN A 231 2.51 12.66 14.54
N TRP A 232 1.58 12.90 13.61
CA TRP A 232 0.18 12.47 13.73
C TRP A 232 0.03 10.94 13.66
N ALA A 233 0.69 10.28 12.72
CA ALA A 233 0.55 8.84 12.49
C ALA A 233 1.23 7.98 13.55
N LEU A 234 2.42 8.38 14.02
CA LEU A 234 3.28 7.55 14.88
C LEU A 234 3.03 7.77 16.38
N LYS A 235 2.33 8.85 16.76
CA LYS A 235 2.04 9.18 18.17
C LYS A 235 0.57 9.02 18.54
N ALA A 236 -0.10 8.00 17.99
CA ALA A 236 -1.44 7.62 18.41
C ALA A 236 -1.49 7.33 19.92
N PRO A 237 -2.60 7.57 20.64
CA PRO A 237 -2.66 7.38 22.08
C PRO A 237 -2.18 6.01 22.53
N GLY A 238 -1.32 5.99 23.55
CA GLY A 238 -0.64 4.77 24.00
C GLY A 238 0.64 4.39 23.22
N TRP A 239 1.05 5.20 22.24
CA TRP A 239 2.31 5.00 21.51
C TRP A 239 3.50 4.84 22.46
N LYS A 240 4.49 4.10 22.00
CA LYS A 240 5.68 3.73 22.76
C LYS A 240 6.90 4.06 21.92
N LYS A 241 7.82 4.86 22.46
CA LYS A 241 9.10 5.19 21.81
C LYS A 241 9.82 3.91 21.37
N GLU A 242 9.75 2.87 22.19
CA GLU A 242 10.36 1.57 21.94
C GLU A 242 9.86 0.92 20.63
N TRP A 243 8.68 1.28 20.14
CA TRP A 243 8.12 0.72 18.91
C TRP A 243 8.53 1.49 17.65
N HIS A 244 9.32 2.55 17.78
CA HIS A 244 9.98 3.22 16.66
C HIS A 244 11.41 2.67 16.52
N VAL A 245 11.53 1.56 15.79
CA VAL A 245 12.77 0.79 15.71
C VAL A 245 13.57 1.25 14.49
N GLY A 246 14.76 1.79 14.74
CA GLY A 246 15.71 2.18 13.71
C GLY A 246 16.96 1.28 13.70
N VAL A 247 17.67 1.31 12.58
CA VAL A 247 19.02 0.74 12.45
C VAL A 247 19.96 1.83 11.97
N ARG A 248 21.05 2.07 12.70
CA ARG A 248 22.11 2.99 12.31
C ARG A 248 23.36 2.23 11.86
N ALA A 249 24.09 2.78 10.90
CA ALA A 249 25.43 2.32 10.56
C ALA A 249 26.42 2.78 11.64
N GLU A 250 27.21 1.88 12.23
CA GLU A 250 28.08 2.21 13.37
C GLU A 250 29.14 3.26 13.04
N LYS A 251 29.69 3.24 11.83
CA LYS A 251 30.80 4.13 11.44
C LYS A 251 30.38 5.58 11.22
N SER A 252 29.16 5.80 10.76
CA SER A 252 28.69 7.13 10.34
C SER A 252 27.51 7.63 11.16
N ASP A 253 26.98 6.78 12.02
CA ASP A 253 25.76 6.98 12.78
C ASP A 253 24.49 7.24 11.96
N LYS A 254 24.53 7.01 10.63
CA LYS A 254 23.40 7.32 9.75
C LYS A 254 22.27 6.30 9.90
N LEU A 255 21.02 6.76 9.95
CA LEU A 255 19.83 5.92 9.89
C LEU A 255 19.68 5.25 8.51
N VAL A 256 19.62 3.92 8.48
CA VAL A 256 19.58 3.13 7.23
C VAL A 256 18.36 2.22 7.12
N ALA A 257 17.61 2.05 8.20
CA ALA A 257 16.36 1.30 8.20
C ALA A 257 15.46 1.75 9.34
N PHE A 258 14.15 1.61 9.14
CA PHE A 258 13.12 1.99 10.12
C PHE A 258 11.92 1.04 10.01
N ILE A 259 11.29 0.76 11.14
CA ILE A 259 9.98 0.12 11.23
C ILE A 259 9.27 0.68 12.46
N SER A 260 7.95 0.87 12.35
CA SER A 260 7.17 1.43 13.44
C SER A 260 5.98 0.56 13.81
N GLY A 261 5.56 0.67 15.06
CA GLY A 261 4.28 0.17 15.54
C GLY A 261 3.54 1.18 16.40
N ILE A 262 2.21 1.16 16.36
CA ILE A 262 1.33 1.88 17.29
C ILE A 262 0.32 0.90 17.90
N PRO A 263 -0.17 1.11 19.14
CA PRO A 263 -1.19 0.24 19.69
C PRO A 263 -2.55 0.54 19.05
N LEU A 264 -3.38 -0.49 18.91
CA LEU A 264 -4.79 -0.33 18.61
C LEU A 264 -5.62 -1.49 19.17
N GLN A 265 -6.89 -1.22 19.44
CA GLN A 265 -7.89 -2.27 19.64
C GLN A 265 -8.52 -2.63 18.31
N LEU A 266 -8.26 -3.84 17.83
CA LEU A 266 -8.78 -4.36 16.58
C LEU A 266 -9.89 -5.37 16.86
N ARG A 267 -11.12 -5.08 16.45
CA ARG A 267 -12.18 -6.07 16.42
C ARG A 267 -12.08 -6.89 15.14
N VAL A 268 -12.07 -8.21 15.30
CA VAL A 268 -12.21 -9.19 14.22
C VAL A 268 -13.43 -10.05 14.55
N ARG A 269 -14.53 -9.79 13.84
CA ARG A 269 -15.89 -10.30 14.06
C ARG A 269 -16.36 -10.00 15.49
N ASP A 270 -16.46 -11.02 16.32
CA ASP A 270 -16.93 -10.92 17.71
C ASP A 270 -15.78 -10.74 18.72
N LYS A 271 -14.52 -10.86 18.28
CA LYS A 271 -13.35 -10.80 19.16
C LYS A 271 -12.64 -9.45 19.06
N VAL A 272 -12.43 -8.79 20.18
CA VAL A 272 -11.61 -7.57 20.28
C VAL A 272 -10.20 -7.97 20.71
N LEU A 273 -9.20 -7.56 19.93
CA LEU A 273 -7.80 -7.89 20.11
C LEU A 273 -7.00 -6.62 20.44
N ASN A 274 -6.27 -6.64 21.55
CA ASN A 274 -5.23 -5.65 21.83
C ASN A 274 -4.03 -5.96 20.93
N SER A 275 -3.91 -5.21 19.83
CA SER A 275 -2.94 -5.47 18.77
C SER A 275 -2.00 -4.29 18.57
N SER A 276 -0.96 -4.48 17.77
CA SER A 276 -0.16 -3.39 17.22
C SER A 276 -0.42 -3.20 15.72
N GLU A 277 -0.54 -1.98 15.25
CA GLU A 277 -0.55 -1.66 13.82
C GLU A 277 0.89 -1.38 13.40
N ILE A 278 1.40 -2.19 12.46
CA ILE A 278 2.77 -2.06 11.97
C ILE A 278 2.75 -1.34 10.63
N ASN A 279 3.49 -0.24 10.54
CA ASN A 279 3.61 0.57 9.33
C ASN A 279 5.04 1.16 9.20
N PHE A 280 5.30 1.86 8.10
CA PHE A 280 6.55 2.59 7.83
C PHE A 280 7.82 1.72 7.80
N LEU A 281 7.71 0.45 7.40
CA LEU A 281 8.86 -0.42 7.16
C LEU A 281 9.66 0.10 5.96
N CYS A 282 10.83 0.67 6.23
CA CYS A 282 11.73 1.20 5.23
C CYS A 282 13.14 0.65 5.38
N VAL A 283 13.76 0.29 4.26
CA VAL A 283 15.17 -0.08 4.20
C VAL A 283 15.82 0.72 3.07
N HIS A 284 16.94 1.36 3.40
CA HIS A 284 17.75 2.10 2.44
C HIS A 284 18.03 1.27 1.18
N LYS A 285 17.92 1.89 0.00
CA LYS A 285 17.92 1.18 -1.30
C LYS A 285 19.11 0.23 -1.49
N LYS A 286 20.32 0.63 -1.07
CA LYS A 286 21.53 -0.20 -1.17
C LYS A 286 21.55 -1.44 -0.28
N LEU A 287 20.80 -1.42 0.81
CA LEU A 287 20.71 -2.54 1.76
C LEU A 287 19.52 -3.47 1.45
N ARG A 288 18.74 -3.16 0.41
CA ARG A 288 17.68 -4.05 -0.07
C ARG A 288 18.29 -5.38 -0.54
N SER A 289 17.52 -6.46 -0.44
CA SER A 289 17.95 -7.84 -0.74
C SER A 289 19.06 -8.40 0.17
N LYS A 290 19.43 -7.70 1.26
CA LYS A 290 20.38 -8.20 2.29
C LYS A 290 19.69 -8.88 3.49
N ARG A 291 18.39 -9.16 3.39
CA ARG A 291 17.57 -9.79 4.45
C ARG A 291 17.51 -9.02 5.78
N LEU A 292 17.65 -7.69 5.74
CA LEU A 292 17.49 -6.82 6.92
C LEU A 292 16.02 -6.74 7.38
N THR A 293 15.06 -6.79 6.46
CA THR A 293 13.61 -6.75 6.77
C THR A 293 13.16 -7.85 7.76
N PRO A 294 13.50 -9.14 7.57
CA PRO A 294 13.27 -10.17 8.58
C PRO A 294 13.80 -9.85 9.98
N VAL A 295 14.95 -9.19 10.08
CA VAL A 295 15.58 -8.84 11.36
C VAL A 295 14.80 -7.71 12.04
N LEU A 296 14.40 -6.68 11.28
CA LEU A 296 13.52 -5.60 11.75
C LEU A 296 12.18 -6.14 12.26
N ILE A 297 11.53 -7.01 11.49
CA ILE A 297 10.24 -7.62 11.87
C ILE A 297 10.39 -8.41 13.17
N LYS A 298 11.44 -9.24 13.30
CA LYS A 298 11.68 -9.99 14.55
C LYS A 298 11.87 -9.08 15.75
N GLU A 299 12.60 -7.98 15.59
CA GLU A 299 12.87 -7.05 16.69
C GLU A 299 11.61 -6.27 17.11
N ILE A 300 10.84 -5.71 16.18
CA ILE A 300 9.58 -5.04 16.55
C ILE A 300 8.60 -6.04 17.18
N THR A 301 8.50 -7.27 16.67
CA THR A 301 7.69 -8.33 17.29
C THR A 301 8.12 -8.60 18.72
N ARG A 302 9.44 -8.72 18.98
CA ARG A 302 9.98 -8.91 20.33
C ARG A 302 9.58 -7.75 21.25
N ARG A 303 9.70 -6.50 20.79
CA ARG A 303 9.33 -5.30 21.58
C ARG A 303 7.83 -5.25 21.88
N CYS A 304 6.96 -5.65 20.94
CA CYS A 304 5.53 -5.80 21.20
C CYS A 304 5.26 -6.90 22.25
N TYR A 305 5.92 -8.05 22.12
CA TYR A 305 5.76 -9.19 23.04
C TYR A 305 6.19 -8.85 24.47
N VAL A 306 7.29 -8.11 24.65
CA VAL A 306 7.73 -7.62 25.98
C VAL A 306 6.67 -6.74 26.64
N ASN A 307 5.86 -6.04 25.84
CA ASN A 307 4.76 -5.19 26.32
C ASN A 307 3.42 -5.96 26.43
N GLY A 308 3.41 -7.28 26.26
CA GLY A 308 2.21 -8.11 26.40
C GLY A 308 1.26 -8.04 25.21
N ILE A 309 1.71 -7.56 24.05
CA ILE A 309 0.90 -7.47 22.82
C ILE A 309 1.40 -8.49 21.82
N PHE A 310 0.54 -9.47 21.48
CA PHE A 310 0.96 -10.67 20.77
C PHE A 310 0.43 -10.77 19.34
N GLN A 311 -0.47 -9.88 18.95
CA GLN A 311 -1.07 -9.81 17.62
C GLN A 311 -0.74 -8.46 16.97
N ALA A 312 -0.71 -8.45 15.64
CA ALA A 312 -0.53 -7.23 14.89
C ALA A 312 -1.39 -7.21 13.62
N VAL A 313 -1.69 -6.02 13.13
CA VAL A 313 -2.24 -5.80 11.78
C VAL A 313 -1.23 -5.04 10.95
N TYR A 314 -1.11 -5.41 9.68
CA TYR A 314 -0.26 -4.73 8.73
C TYR A 314 -0.82 -4.86 7.33
N THR A 315 -0.45 -3.92 6.46
CA THR A 315 -0.83 -3.94 5.05
C THR A 315 0.38 -3.89 4.14
N VAL A 316 0.25 -4.51 2.97
CA VAL A 316 1.31 -4.54 1.97
C VAL A 316 0.68 -4.47 0.58
N GLY A 317 1.31 -3.73 -0.34
CA GLY A 317 0.89 -3.68 -1.74
C GLY A 317 1.30 -4.91 -2.55
N SER A 318 2.38 -5.59 -2.14
CA SER A 318 2.77 -6.90 -2.70
C SER A 318 2.07 -8.03 -1.97
N LEU A 319 1.69 -9.07 -2.71
CA LEU A 319 1.05 -10.26 -2.14
C LEU A 319 2.06 -11.08 -1.32
N LEU A 320 1.81 -11.16 -0.01
CA LEU A 320 2.41 -12.12 0.92
C LEU A 320 1.42 -13.26 1.26
N PRO A 321 1.89 -14.46 1.60
CA PRO A 321 1.04 -15.53 2.14
C PRO A 321 0.68 -15.28 3.62
N THR A 322 -0.58 -15.27 4.07
CA THR A 322 -1.85 -15.25 3.32
C THR A 322 -2.69 -14.07 3.83
N PRO A 323 -3.24 -13.20 2.97
CA PRO A 323 -3.98 -12.02 3.41
C PRO A 323 -5.36 -12.40 3.97
N VAL A 324 -5.81 -11.68 4.98
CA VAL A 324 -7.18 -11.80 5.50
C VAL A 324 -8.18 -11.09 4.59
N SER A 325 -7.76 -10.03 3.90
CA SER A 325 -8.58 -9.33 2.90
C SER A 325 -7.71 -8.63 1.87
N THR A 326 -8.31 -8.26 0.75
CA THR A 326 -7.67 -7.48 -0.32
C THR A 326 -8.63 -6.40 -0.80
N CYS A 327 -8.19 -5.15 -0.73
CA CYS A 327 -8.91 -4.00 -1.24
C CYS A 327 -8.15 -3.41 -2.43
N ARG A 328 -8.84 -2.71 -3.32
CA ARG A 328 -8.23 -2.06 -4.49
C ARG A 328 -8.26 -0.55 -4.34
N TYR A 329 -7.19 0.12 -4.77
CA TYR A 329 -7.14 1.58 -4.81
C TYR A 329 -7.98 2.14 -5.96
N TYR A 330 -8.59 3.29 -5.70
CA TYR A 330 -9.41 4.04 -6.62
C TYR A 330 -9.06 5.52 -6.52
N HIS A 331 -9.09 6.21 -7.65
CA HIS A 331 -8.64 7.60 -7.77
C HIS A 331 -9.70 8.46 -8.44
N ARG A 332 -10.02 9.60 -7.83
CA ARG A 332 -10.90 10.62 -8.38
C ARG A 332 -10.10 11.90 -8.64
N ALA A 333 -9.90 12.23 -9.91
CA ALA A 333 -9.18 13.42 -10.32
C ALA A 333 -9.92 14.70 -9.91
N LEU A 334 -9.32 15.59 -9.11
CA LEU A 334 -9.88 16.90 -8.78
C LEU A 334 -9.34 17.98 -9.71
N GLU A 335 -8.04 17.89 -10.04
CA GLU A 335 -7.32 18.68 -11.05
C GLU A 335 -6.75 17.80 -12.16
N TRP A 336 -7.64 17.36 -13.06
CA TRP A 336 -7.31 16.40 -14.11
C TRP A 336 -6.19 16.88 -15.05
N GLU A 337 -6.13 18.18 -15.37
CA GLU A 337 -5.10 18.71 -16.27
C GLU A 337 -3.68 18.55 -15.69
N LYS A 338 -3.50 18.92 -14.41
CA LYS A 338 -2.24 18.73 -13.71
C LYS A 338 -1.87 17.24 -13.62
N LEU A 339 -2.83 16.38 -13.26
CA LEU A 339 -2.60 14.93 -13.17
C LEU A 339 -2.24 14.30 -14.52
N HIS A 340 -2.82 14.79 -15.61
CA HIS A 340 -2.45 14.35 -16.95
C HIS A 340 -1.04 14.82 -17.34
N ASP A 341 -0.71 16.07 -17.05
CA ASP A 341 0.59 16.65 -17.42
C ASP A 341 1.77 15.96 -16.73
N VAL A 342 1.59 15.53 -15.47
CA VAL A 342 2.60 14.76 -14.72
C VAL A 342 2.58 13.26 -15.00
N GLY A 343 1.68 12.77 -15.87
CA GLY A 343 1.60 11.35 -16.24
C GLY A 343 0.81 10.46 -15.28
N PHE A 344 0.19 11.03 -14.24
CA PHE A 344 -0.64 10.27 -13.28
C PHE A 344 -1.95 9.78 -13.90
N SER A 345 -2.59 10.61 -14.73
CA SER A 345 -3.88 10.28 -15.38
C SER A 345 -3.73 10.16 -16.90
N PRO A 346 -3.97 8.97 -17.50
CA PRO A 346 -3.91 8.82 -18.94
C PRO A 346 -5.11 9.51 -19.60
N LEU A 347 -4.92 10.00 -20.84
CA LEU A 347 -6.01 10.46 -21.69
C LEU A 347 -6.68 9.23 -22.35
N PRO A 348 -7.98 8.96 -22.09
CA PRO A 348 -8.66 7.83 -22.72
C PRO A 348 -8.74 7.99 -24.25
N HIS A 349 -8.65 6.86 -24.97
CA HIS A 349 -8.89 6.83 -26.42
C HIS A 349 -10.24 7.49 -26.76
N ASN A 350 -10.27 8.28 -27.83
CA ASN A 350 -11.44 9.06 -28.28
C ASN A 350 -11.92 10.17 -27.32
N SER A 351 -11.08 10.60 -26.37
CA SER A 351 -11.35 11.75 -25.52
C SER A 351 -10.43 12.94 -25.81
N THR A 352 -10.71 14.09 -25.19
CA THR A 352 -9.89 15.31 -25.27
C THR A 352 -9.66 15.86 -23.86
N LYS A 353 -8.60 16.67 -23.67
CA LYS A 353 -8.33 17.31 -22.38
C LYS A 353 -9.55 18.07 -21.86
N ALA A 354 -10.18 18.89 -22.71
CA ALA A 354 -11.38 19.64 -22.36
C ALA A 354 -12.55 18.74 -21.92
N ARG A 355 -12.78 17.59 -22.59
CA ARG A 355 -13.83 16.64 -22.19
C ARG A 355 -13.57 16.06 -20.80
N GLN A 356 -12.31 15.77 -20.46
CA GLN A 356 -11.96 15.23 -19.14
C GLN A 356 -12.08 16.28 -18.04
N ILE A 357 -11.66 17.52 -18.28
CA ILE A 357 -11.87 18.64 -17.35
C ILE A 357 -13.37 18.81 -17.05
N VAL A 358 -14.22 18.82 -18.08
CA VAL A 358 -15.68 18.93 -17.91
C VAL A 358 -16.25 17.69 -17.20
N ARG A 359 -15.76 16.49 -17.51
CA ARG A 359 -16.21 15.25 -16.87
C ARG A 359 -16.00 15.27 -15.36
N TYR A 360 -14.87 15.81 -14.90
CA TYR A 360 -14.47 15.79 -13.50
C TYR A 360 -14.83 17.06 -12.72
N LYS A 361 -15.36 18.09 -13.39
CA LYS A 361 -15.81 19.34 -12.78
C LYS A 361 -16.75 19.07 -11.60
N LEU A 362 -16.50 19.79 -10.50
CA LEU A 362 -17.28 19.79 -9.27
C LEU A 362 -17.94 21.17 -9.07
N PRO A 363 -19.05 21.24 -8.31
CA PRO A 363 -19.60 22.50 -7.82
C PRO A 363 -18.59 23.28 -6.95
N GLU A 364 -18.82 24.58 -6.81
CA GLU A 364 -17.98 25.46 -5.96
C GLU A 364 -18.39 25.44 -4.49
N GLN A 365 -19.63 25.06 -4.18
CA GLN A 365 -20.16 25.01 -2.82
C GLN A 365 -20.70 23.62 -2.52
N VAL A 366 -20.61 23.23 -1.26
CA VAL A 366 -21.22 22.00 -0.73
C VAL A 366 -22.72 22.01 -0.94
N LEU A 367 -23.29 20.82 -1.17
CA LEU A 367 -24.69 20.66 -1.55
C LEU A 367 -25.58 20.39 -0.33
N GLN A 368 -25.08 19.66 0.66
CA GLN A 368 -25.87 19.30 1.82
C GLN A 368 -25.95 20.47 2.82
N PRO A 369 -27.16 20.82 3.30
CA PRO A 369 -27.30 21.84 4.32
C PRO A 369 -26.71 21.34 5.64
N GLY A 370 -26.04 22.23 6.38
CA GLY A 370 -25.48 21.92 7.70
C GLY A 370 -24.09 21.27 7.68
N VAL A 371 -23.46 21.12 6.51
CA VAL A 371 -22.04 20.74 6.40
C VAL A 371 -21.17 21.79 7.08
N ARG A 372 -20.38 21.37 8.06
CA ARG A 372 -19.37 22.20 8.73
C ARG A 372 -18.20 21.36 9.22
N ALA A 373 -17.09 22.01 9.56
CA ALA A 373 -15.96 21.33 10.18
C ALA A 373 -16.37 20.70 11.53
N LEU A 374 -15.75 19.56 11.85
CA LEU A 374 -15.88 18.91 13.15
C LEU A 374 -15.31 19.83 14.24
N GLU A 375 -16.06 19.99 15.33
CA GLU A 375 -15.62 20.74 16.51
C GLU A 375 -15.47 19.82 17.73
N PRO A 376 -14.64 20.16 18.73
CA PRO A 376 -14.46 19.32 19.92
C PRO A 376 -15.74 19.02 20.72
N LYS A 377 -16.77 19.88 20.61
CA LYS A 377 -18.08 19.66 21.24
C LYS A 377 -18.87 18.50 20.62
N ASP A 378 -18.54 18.14 19.37
CA ASP A 378 -19.24 17.13 18.59
C ASP A 378 -18.68 15.72 18.84
N THR A 379 -17.51 15.62 19.48
CA THR A 379 -16.74 14.37 19.66
C THR A 379 -17.60 13.21 20.13
N ASP A 380 -18.38 13.39 21.20
CA ASP A 380 -19.14 12.29 21.80
C ASP A 380 -20.25 11.78 20.86
N ALA A 381 -20.92 12.68 20.15
CA ALA A 381 -21.99 12.33 19.21
C ALA A 381 -21.44 11.64 17.95
N VAL A 382 -20.30 12.12 17.43
CA VAL A 382 -19.68 11.53 16.25
C VAL A 382 -19.01 10.20 16.56
N LEU A 383 -18.37 10.08 17.72
CA LEU A 383 -17.76 8.83 18.17
C LEU A 383 -18.81 7.72 18.31
N ASP A 384 -19.96 8.02 18.93
CA ASP A 384 -21.07 7.06 19.02
C ASP A 384 -21.55 6.63 17.63
N LEU A 385 -21.77 7.59 16.72
CA LEU A 385 -22.18 7.31 15.34
C LEU A 385 -21.14 6.44 14.60
N LEU A 386 -19.86 6.78 14.71
CA LEU A 386 -18.78 6.05 14.07
C LEU A 386 -18.66 4.62 14.62
N GLN A 387 -18.69 4.45 15.94
CA GLN A 387 -18.65 3.12 16.57
C GLN A 387 -19.84 2.26 16.12
N ARG A 388 -21.06 2.81 16.11
CA ARG A 388 -22.24 2.09 15.59
C ARG A 388 -22.09 1.72 14.13
N TYR A 389 -21.54 2.61 13.31
CA TYR A 389 -21.32 2.37 11.89
C TYR A 389 -20.28 1.27 11.66
N LEU A 390 -19.13 1.35 12.34
CA LEU A 390 -18.03 0.40 12.24
C LEU A 390 -18.39 -0.98 12.78
N LYS A 391 -19.32 -1.10 13.73
CA LYS A 391 -19.85 -2.40 14.20
C LYS A 391 -20.51 -3.23 13.10
N ARG A 392 -20.94 -2.61 12.00
CA ARG A 392 -21.45 -3.32 10.81
C ARG A 392 -20.34 -4.06 10.05
N MET A 393 -19.08 -3.69 10.28
CA MET A 393 -17.93 -4.23 9.57
C MET A 393 -17.41 -5.50 10.25
N ASP A 394 -16.91 -6.46 9.49
CA ASP A 394 -16.35 -7.67 10.09
C ASP A 394 -15.03 -7.40 10.83
N MET A 395 -14.17 -6.50 10.32
CA MET A 395 -12.94 -6.09 10.99
C MET A 395 -12.86 -4.58 11.08
N ALA A 396 -12.68 -4.00 12.28
CA ALA A 396 -12.57 -2.56 12.46
C ALA A 396 -11.80 -2.19 13.72
N GLN A 397 -11.29 -0.96 13.79
CA GLN A 397 -10.74 -0.40 15.02
C GLN A 397 -11.86 -0.05 15.99
N GLU A 398 -11.68 -0.38 17.27
CA GLU A 398 -12.52 0.11 18.37
C GLU A 398 -11.90 1.40 18.90
N PHE A 399 -12.55 2.53 18.62
CA PHE A 399 -12.07 3.84 19.01
C PHE A 399 -12.41 4.16 20.46
N THR A 400 -11.41 4.56 21.24
CA THR A 400 -11.61 5.35 22.45
C THR A 400 -11.81 6.83 22.10
N LYS A 401 -12.29 7.63 23.06
CA LYS A 401 -12.43 9.08 22.88
C LYS A 401 -11.09 9.75 22.59
N GLU A 402 -10.04 9.34 23.29
CA GLU A 402 -8.69 9.88 23.11
C GLU A 402 -8.14 9.57 21.72
N GLU A 403 -8.29 8.33 21.24
CA GLU A 403 -7.90 7.95 19.87
C GLU A 403 -8.69 8.73 18.84
N PHE A 404 -10.01 8.85 19.00
CA PHE A 404 -10.84 9.60 18.06
C PHE A 404 -10.41 11.07 17.99
N GLU A 405 -10.17 11.72 19.12
CA GLU A 405 -9.72 13.12 19.13
C GLU A 405 -8.35 13.26 18.45
N HIS A 406 -7.42 12.34 18.71
CA HIS A 406 -6.12 12.33 18.05
C HIS A 406 -6.21 12.16 16.53
N TRP A 407 -7.07 11.26 16.06
CA TRP A 407 -7.19 10.93 14.65
C TRP A 407 -7.99 11.97 13.85
N MET A 408 -8.99 12.62 14.46
CA MET A 408 -9.91 13.50 13.74
C MET A 408 -9.58 14.99 13.85
N PHE A 409 -8.68 15.39 14.75
CA PHE A 409 -8.23 16.77 14.90
C PHE A 409 -6.74 16.92 14.58
N ASN A 410 -6.37 18.09 14.04
CA ASN A 410 -4.98 18.42 13.80
C ASN A 410 -4.26 18.70 15.12
N GLN A 411 -3.02 18.22 15.23
CA GLN A 411 -2.18 18.39 16.42
C GLN A 411 -1.88 19.88 16.66
N LYS A 412 -1.91 20.30 17.94
CA LYS A 412 -1.58 21.68 18.31
C LYS A 412 -0.14 22.00 17.93
N GLY A 413 0.07 23.09 17.20
CA GLY A 413 1.40 23.51 16.74
C GLY A 413 1.90 22.78 15.49
N ALA A 414 1.09 21.94 14.84
CA ALA A 414 1.45 21.35 13.57
C ALA A 414 1.70 22.44 12.51
N LYS A 415 2.82 22.31 11.77
CA LYS A 415 3.19 23.24 10.69
C LYS A 415 2.24 23.13 9.49
N GLU A 416 1.65 21.95 9.32
CA GLU A 416 0.79 21.61 8.20
C GLU A 416 -0.47 20.89 8.69
N GLN A 417 -1.58 21.11 8.00
CA GLN A 417 -2.81 20.37 8.24
C GLN A 417 -2.69 18.97 7.62
N VAL A 418 -3.00 17.94 8.42
CA VAL A 418 -2.88 16.53 8.02
C VAL A 418 -4.26 15.90 7.80
N VAL A 419 -5.25 16.27 8.60
CA VAL A 419 -6.60 15.69 8.55
C VAL A 419 -7.67 16.77 8.38
N TRP A 420 -8.72 16.43 7.62
CA TRP A 420 -9.94 17.20 7.47
C TRP A 420 -11.10 16.33 7.91
N ALA A 421 -11.87 16.81 8.87
CA ALA A 421 -13.03 16.13 9.43
C ALA A 421 -14.24 17.06 9.39
N TYR A 422 -15.37 16.56 8.91
CA TYR A 422 -16.60 17.32 8.73
C TYR A 422 -17.80 16.55 9.27
N VAL A 423 -18.80 17.30 9.68
CA VAL A 423 -20.09 16.78 10.15
C VAL A 423 -21.22 17.45 9.38
N ILE A 424 -22.35 16.77 9.33
CA ILE A 424 -23.62 17.35 8.87
C ILE A 424 -24.54 17.45 10.07
N GLU A 425 -24.89 18.68 10.42
CA GLU A 425 -25.82 18.99 11.49
C GLU A 425 -27.19 19.32 10.91
N ASP A 426 -28.22 18.59 11.33
CA ASP A 426 -29.60 18.85 10.92
C ASP A 426 -30.01 20.28 11.36
N PRO A 427 -30.42 21.16 10.42
CA PRO A 427 -30.69 22.56 10.74
C PRO A 427 -31.80 22.77 11.78
N ASN A 428 -32.76 21.84 11.86
CA ASN A 428 -33.94 21.94 12.70
C ASN A 428 -33.70 21.32 14.08
N THR A 429 -33.08 20.14 14.12
CA THR A 429 -32.91 19.36 15.36
C THR A 429 -31.56 19.58 16.02
N LYS A 430 -30.60 20.20 15.33
CA LYS A 430 -29.21 20.42 15.78
C LYS A 430 -28.47 19.12 16.11
N LYS A 431 -28.97 17.99 15.61
CA LYS A 431 -28.34 16.68 15.76
C LYS A 431 -27.38 16.43 14.61
N ILE A 432 -26.26 15.80 14.93
CA ILE A 432 -25.32 15.33 13.92
C ILE A 432 -25.89 14.07 13.30
N THR A 433 -26.03 14.07 11.97
CA THR A 433 -26.58 12.93 11.22
C THR A 433 -25.51 12.18 10.44
N ASP A 434 -24.42 12.85 10.09
CA ASP A 434 -23.36 12.31 9.24
C ASP A 434 -22.01 12.88 9.62
N PHE A 435 -20.97 12.10 9.31
CA PHE A 435 -19.58 12.42 9.54
C PHE A 435 -18.74 11.88 8.37
N PHE A 436 -17.74 12.62 7.93
CA PHE A 436 -16.72 12.11 7.01
C PHE A 436 -15.39 12.82 7.20
N SER A 437 -14.31 12.13 6.87
CA SER A 437 -12.95 12.63 7.00
C SER A 437 -12.05 12.17 5.88
N PHE A 438 -10.98 12.92 5.63
CA PHE A 438 -9.89 12.55 4.73
C PHE A 438 -8.58 13.16 5.22
N TYR A 439 -7.46 12.54 4.87
CA TYR A 439 -6.12 13.02 5.22
C TYR A 439 -5.27 13.36 4.00
N ASN A 440 -4.27 14.22 4.19
CA ASN A 440 -3.29 14.58 3.16
C ASN A 440 -2.14 13.58 3.17
N LEU A 441 -1.81 13.06 1.98
CA LEU A 441 -0.54 12.40 1.76
C LEU A 441 -0.02 12.82 0.38
N GLU A 442 0.98 13.68 0.38
CA GLU A 442 1.53 14.24 -0.85
C GLU A 442 2.49 13.27 -1.54
N SER A 443 2.61 13.42 -2.86
CA SER A 443 3.62 12.71 -3.64
C SER A 443 4.52 13.70 -4.36
N THR A 444 5.83 13.56 -4.16
CA THR A 444 6.85 14.29 -4.92
C THR A 444 6.86 13.79 -6.36
N VAL A 445 6.84 14.72 -7.31
CA VAL A 445 6.93 14.45 -8.75
C VAL A 445 8.39 14.56 -9.17
N ILE A 446 8.96 13.46 -9.66
CA ILE A 446 10.38 13.39 -9.98
C ILE A 446 10.62 13.88 -11.42
N GLY A 447 11.47 14.89 -11.59
CA GLY A 447 11.99 15.30 -12.90
C GLY A 447 11.02 16.10 -13.80
N HIS A 448 9.92 16.62 -13.26
CA HIS A 448 8.97 17.42 -14.02
C HIS A 448 9.21 18.93 -13.85
N LYS A 449 9.24 19.70 -14.96
CA LYS A 449 9.68 21.12 -14.95
C LYS A 449 8.71 22.12 -14.29
N LYS A 450 7.42 21.78 -14.24
CA LYS A 450 6.33 22.71 -13.83
C LYS A 450 5.66 22.33 -12.50
N HIS A 451 5.74 21.06 -12.14
CA HIS A 451 4.97 20.49 -11.02
C HIS A 451 5.90 19.60 -10.23
N ASN A 452 6.11 19.92 -8.96
CA ASN A 452 7.02 19.18 -8.09
C ASN A 452 6.25 18.28 -7.11
N LEU A 453 4.93 18.48 -7.01
CA LEU A 453 4.10 17.89 -5.97
C LEU A 453 2.68 17.60 -6.49
N ILE A 454 2.16 16.43 -6.12
CA ILE A 454 0.74 16.10 -6.19
C ILE A 454 0.21 16.04 -4.75
N LYS A 455 -0.76 16.89 -4.44
CA LYS A 455 -1.51 16.83 -3.19
C LYS A 455 -2.62 15.80 -3.34
N ALA A 456 -2.52 14.68 -2.63
CA ALA A 456 -3.53 13.63 -2.67
C ALA A 456 -4.28 13.55 -1.34
N ALA A 457 -5.60 13.65 -1.40
CA ALA A 457 -6.48 13.38 -0.27
C ALA A 457 -6.79 11.88 -0.25
N TYR A 458 -6.80 11.25 0.92
CA TYR A 458 -7.20 9.86 1.11
C TYR A 458 -8.44 9.83 1.98
N LEU A 459 -9.52 9.22 1.46
CA LEU A 459 -10.74 8.99 2.22
C LEU A 459 -10.41 8.17 3.47
N PHE A 460 -10.76 8.70 4.63
CA PHE A 460 -10.47 8.07 5.91
C PHE A 460 -11.75 7.44 6.48
N TYR A 461 -12.20 7.86 7.65
CA TYR A 461 -13.43 7.35 8.26
C TYR A 461 -14.63 8.23 7.94
N TYR A 462 -15.79 7.59 7.84
CA TYR A 462 -17.08 8.26 7.68
C TYR A 462 -18.20 7.41 8.31
N ALA A 463 -19.32 8.05 8.62
CA ALA A 463 -20.49 7.39 9.18
C ALA A 463 -21.76 8.19 8.88
N THR A 464 -22.90 7.50 8.82
CA THR A 464 -24.22 8.12 8.55
C THR A 464 -25.32 7.37 9.29
N GLU A 465 -26.27 8.12 9.85
CA GLU A 465 -27.47 7.55 10.48
C GLU A 465 -28.35 6.74 9.50
N LYS A 466 -28.25 7.03 8.18
CA LYS A 466 -28.99 6.29 7.15
C LYS A 466 -28.61 4.81 7.08
N ALA A 467 -27.45 4.43 7.60
CA ALA A 467 -26.99 3.03 7.62
C ALA A 467 -27.87 2.11 8.47
N PHE A 468 -28.63 2.65 9.42
CA PHE A 468 -29.41 1.86 10.39
C PHE A 468 -30.88 1.67 10.01
N ASN A 469 -31.33 2.25 8.90
CA ASN A 469 -32.73 2.18 8.46
C ASN A 469 -33.08 0.88 7.73
N GLY A 470 -32.09 0.02 7.45
CA GLY A 470 -32.29 -1.25 6.74
C GLY A 470 -32.51 -1.13 5.22
N ASP A 471 -32.40 0.08 4.66
CA ASP A 471 -32.54 0.33 3.22
C ASP A 471 -31.19 0.65 2.57
N GLU A 472 -30.65 -0.30 1.80
CA GLU A 472 -29.40 -0.15 1.06
C GLU A 472 -29.47 0.95 0.00
N ILE A 473 -30.65 1.20 -0.60
CA ILE A 473 -30.83 2.27 -1.59
C ILE A 473 -30.66 3.62 -0.89
N SER A 474 -31.31 3.82 0.26
CA SER A 474 -31.14 5.03 1.06
C SER A 474 -29.68 5.23 1.50
N LEU A 475 -28.98 4.17 1.91
CA LEU A 475 -27.56 4.27 2.27
C LEU A 475 -26.72 4.68 1.05
N LYS A 476 -26.91 4.01 -0.09
CA LYS A 476 -26.19 4.33 -1.33
C LYS A 476 -26.38 5.79 -1.75
N THR A 477 -27.62 6.28 -1.75
CA THR A 477 -27.91 7.68 -2.08
C THR A 477 -27.21 8.62 -1.10
N ARG A 478 -27.28 8.34 0.20
CA ARG A 478 -26.66 9.19 1.21
C ARG A 478 -25.13 9.22 1.10
N LEU A 479 -24.48 8.07 0.91
CA LEU A 479 -23.02 8.03 0.76
C LEU A 479 -22.56 8.77 -0.50
N ASN A 480 -23.32 8.71 -1.60
CA ASN A 480 -23.03 9.51 -2.79
C ASN A 480 -23.10 11.01 -2.51
N GLU A 481 -24.08 11.47 -1.73
CA GLU A 481 -24.16 12.87 -1.32
C GLU A 481 -22.96 13.29 -0.45
N LEU A 482 -22.63 12.48 0.57
CA LEU A 482 -21.51 12.75 1.48
C LEU A 482 -20.17 12.82 0.75
N VAL A 483 -19.88 11.83 -0.09
CA VAL A 483 -18.61 11.78 -0.82
C VAL A 483 -18.54 12.91 -1.85
N LYS A 484 -19.67 13.32 -2.44
CA LYS A 484 -19.68 14.46 -3.35
C LYS A 484 -19.28 15.75 -2.64
N ASP A 485 -19.76 15.99 -1.43
CA ASP A 485 -19.35 17.14 -0.62
C ASP A 485 -17.90 17.01 -0.15
N ALA A 486 -17.44 15.80 0.20
CA ALA A 486 -16.04 15.55 0.52
C ALA A 486 -15.11 15.90 -0.67
N LEU A 487 -15.49 15.55 -1.90
CA LEU A 487 -14.75 15.90 -3.11
C LEU A 487 -14.72 17.42 -3.35
N ILE A 488 -15.82 18.12 -3.08
CA ILE A 488 -15.90 19.58 -3.20
C ILE A 488 -14.96 20.23 -2.17
N LEU A 489 -15.02 19.80 -0.91
CA LEU A 489 -14.18 20.31 0.17
C LEU A 489 -12.70 20.02 -0.05
N ALA A 490 -12.35 18.83 -0.57
CA ALA A 490 -10.99 18.51 -0.94
C ALA A 490 -10.50 19.39 -2.11
N LYS A 491 -11.35 19.67 -3.11
CA LYS A 491 -11.00 20.59 -4.18
C LYS A 491 -10.79 22.03 -3.67
N GLN A 492 -11.63 22.49 -2.74
CA GLN A 492 -11.47 23.79 -2.08
C GLN A 492 -10.19 23.87 -1.25
N ALA A 493 -9.77 22.75 -0.65
CA ALA A 493 -8.48 22.61 0.04
C ALA A 493 -7.29 22.37 -0.91
N GLU A 494 -7.45 22.61 -2.21
CA GLU A 494 -6.41 22.53 -3.25
C GLU A 494 -5.81 21.14 -3.47
N PHE A 495 -6.55 20.07 -3.18
CA PHE A 495 -6.11 18.72 -3.55
C PHE A 495 -6.24 18.48 -5.05
N ASP A 496 -5.29 17.74 -5.61
CA ASP A 496 -5.25 17.41 -7.03
C ASP A 496 -6.00 16.11 -7.34
N VAL A 497 -6.00 15.17 -6.40
CA VAL A 497 -6.62 13.85 -6.52
C VAL A 497 -7.20 13.42 -5.18
N PHE A 498 -8.30 12.67 -5.23
CA PHE A 498 -8.94 12.07 -4.06
C PHE A 498 -8.92 10.54 -4.20
N ASN A 499 -8.30 9.87 -3.25
CA ASN A 499 -8.06 8.44 -3.23
C ASN A 499 -9.04 7.76 -2.27
N ALA A 500 -9.47 6.56 -2.64
CA ALA A 500 -10.27 5.70 -1.80
C ALA A 500 -9.89 4.24 -2.06
N LEU A 501 -10.16 3.37 -1.09
CA LEU A 501 -10.06 1.92 -1.24
C LEU A 501 -11.47 1.33 -1.41
N THR A 502 -11.58 0.07 -1.78
CA THR A 502 -12.86 -0.66 -1.83
C THR A 502 -13.38 -1.13 -0.46
N LEU A 503 -12.69 -0.77 0.63
CA LEU A 503 -13.10 -1.08 2.01
C LEU A 503 -14.37 -0.30 2.44
N LEU A 504 -14.89 -0.58 3.64
CA LEU A 504 -16.15 -0.05 4.17
C LEU A 504 -17.30 -0.31 3.18
N ASP A 505 -18.17 0.68 2.99
CA ASP A 505 -19.27 0.68 2.02
C ASP A 505 -18.88 1.45 0.74
N ASN A 506 -17.59 1.66 0.49
CA ASN A 506 -17.10 2.44 -0.65
C ASN A 506 -17.64 1.98 -2.01
N PRO A 507 -17.81 0.67 -2.27
CA PRO A 507 -18.40 0.19 -3.53
C PRO A 507 -19.76 0.80 -3.89
N LEU A 508 -20.51 1.36 -2.92
CA LEU A 508 -21.79 2.01 -3.19
C LEU A 508 -21.68 3.33 -3.97
N PHE A 509 -20.54 4.03 -3.89
CA PHE A 509 -20.39 5.37 -4.49
C PHE A 509 -19.24 5.49 -5.49
N LEU A 510 -18.25 4.59 -5.50
CA LEU A 510 -17.03 4.74 -6.30
C LEU A 510 -17.32 5.01 -7.79
N GLU A 511 -18.16 4.19 -8.43
CA GLU A 511 -18.46 4.35 -9.86
C GLU A 511 -19.25 5.63 -10.16
N GLU A 512 -20.27 5.92 -9.35
CA GLU A 512 -21.16 7.07 -9.53
C GLU A 512 -20.45 8.42 -9.29
N GLN A 513 -19.55 8.46 -8.30
CA GLN A 513 -18.67 9.60 -8.05
C GLN A 513 -17.46 9.65 -8.99
N LYS A 514 -17.38 8.76 -9.99
CA LYS A 514 -16.36 8.74 -11.06
C LYS A 514 -14.96 8.43 -10.56
N PHE A 515 -14.82 7.62 -9.52
CA PHE A 515 -13.52 7.07 -9.15
C PHE A 515 -13.08 6.05 -10.22
N GLY A 516 -11.87 6.25 -10.75
CA GLY A 516 -11.22 5.32 -11.66
C GLY A 516 -10.45 4.27 -10.87
N ALA A 517 -10.45 3.03 -11.37
CA ALA A 517 -9.70 1.95 -10.75
C ALA A 517 -8.19 2.20 -10.87
N GLY A 518 -7.49 2.18 -9.73
CA GLY A 518 -6.03 2.16 -9.67
C GLY A 518 -5.45 0.80 -10.05
N ASP A 519 -4.15 0.76 -10.26
CA ASP A 519 -3.37 -0.46 -10.51
C ASP A 519 -2.95 -1.17 -9.21
N GLY A 520 -2.93 -0.45 -8.09
CA GLY A 520 -2.56 -0.96 -6.78
C GLY A 520 -3.69 -1.70 -6.03
N ASN A 521 -3.32 -2.81 -5.40
CA ASN A 521 -4.11 -3.45 -4.34
C ASN A 521 -3.45 -3.21 -2.99
N LEU A 522 -4.24 -3.25 -1.92
CA LEU A 522 -3.80 -3.25 -0.54
C LEU A 522 -4.27 -4.54 0.13
N HIS A 523 -3.31 -5.35 0.56
CA HIS A 523 -3.57 -6.62 1.21
C HIS A 523 -3.46 -6.46 2.72
N TYR A 524 -4.49 -6.89 3.45
CA TYR A 524 -4.54 -6.86 4.91
C TYR A 524 -4.05 -8.19 5.49
N TYR A 525 -3.24 -8.11 6.54
CA TYR A 525 -2.67 -9.26 7.22
C TYR A 525 -2.84 -9.14 8.73
N LEU A 526 -2.98 -10.30 9.38
CA LEU A 526 -2.94 -10.42 10.82
C LEU A 526 -1.75 -11.28 11.21
N TYR A 527 -0.89 -10.75 12.07
CA TYR A 527 0.22 -11.47 12.66
C TYR A 527 -0.24 -12.20 13.92
N ASN A 528 0.12 -13.48 14.05
CA ASN A 528 -0.24 -14.36 15.16
C ASN A 528 -1.75 -14.48 15.40
N TYR A 529 -2.57 -14.32 14.35
CA TYR A 529 -4.00 -14.50 14.42
C TYR A 529 -4.51 -15.12 13.12
N ARG A 530 -5.22 -16.23 13.25
CA ARG A 530 -5.93 -16.89 12.16
C ARG A 530 -7.32 -16.27 12.08
N ALA A 531 -7.71 -15.86 10.87
CA ALA A 531 -9.06 -15.37 10.59
C ALA A 531 -9.53 -15.90 9.23
N ALA A 532 -10.81 -16.24 9.12
CA ALA A 532 -11.40 -16.55 7.82
C ALA A 532 -11.37 -15.31 6.89
N PRO A 533 -11.27 -15.48 5.55
CA PRO A 533 -11.17 -14.36 4.62
C PRO A 533 -12.36 -13.39 4.69
N LEU A 534 -12.06 -12.10 4.75
CA LEU A 534 -12.99 -10.99 4.86
C LEU A 534 -13.27 -10.33 3.51
N GLY A 535 -14.47 -9.78 3.36
CA GLY A 535 -14.87 -9.03 2.17
C GLY A 535 -14.07 -7.73 2.01
N GLY A 536 -13.31 -7.61 0.92
CA GLY A 536 -12.53 -6.40 0.60
C GLY A 536 -13.21 -5.44 -0.38
N GLY A 537 -14.48 -5.66 -0.69
CA GLY A 537 -15.28 -4.84 -1.61
C GLY A 537 -14.96 -5.02 -3.08
N ILE A 538 -14.32 -6.14 -3.46
CA ILE A 538 -14.01 -6.48 -4.85
C ILE A 538 -14.67 -7.80 -5.30
N ASP A 539 -15.04 -7.88 -6.59
CA ASP A 539 -15.48 -9.11 -7.24
C ASP A 539 -14.30 -9.95 -7.76
N GLY A 540 -14.61 -11.10 -8.36
CA GLY A 540 -13.62 -11.95 -9.00
C GLY A 540 -12.88 -11.33 -10.19
N GLN A 541 -13.24 -10.11 -10.64
CA GLN A 541 -12.54 -9.35 -11.68
C GLN A 541 -11.86 -8.09 -11.11
N SER A 542 -11.71 -8.01 -9.78
CA SER A 542 -11.14 -6.86 -9.09
C SER A 542 -11.91 -5.54 -9.31
N ARG A 543 -13.22 -5.61 -9.55
CA ARG A 543 -14.11 -4.43 -9.66
C ARG A 543 -14.87 -4.23 -8.34
N PRO A 544 -15.40 -3.02 -8.05
CA PRO A 544 -16.13 -2.77 -6.82
C PRO A 544 -17.36 -3.67 -6.76
N SER A 545 -17.62 -4.25 -5.60
CA SER A 545 -18.69 -5.22 -5.41
C SER A 545 -19.41 -5.00 -4.09
N THR A 546 -20.71 -4.75 -4.16
CA THR A 546 -21.58 -4.63 -2.99
C THR A 546 -21.76 -5.96 -2.25
N LYS A 547 -21.55 -7.08 -2.92
CA LYS A 547 -21.65 -8.42 -2.32
C LYS A 547 -20.51 -8.75 -1.36
N THR A 548 -19.39 -8.05 -1.49
CA THR A 548 -18.16 -8.29 -0.72
C THR A 548 -17.70 -7.06 0.04
N MET A 549 -18.52 -6.00 0.08
CA MET A 549 -18.27 -4.80 0.89
C MET A 549 -18.53 -5.10 2.38
N GLY A 550 -18.10 -4.19 3.26
CA GLY A 550 -18.36 -4.32 4.69
C GLY A 550 -17.44 -5.29 5.47
N GLY A 551 -16.49 -5.97 4.83
CA GLY A 551 -15.58 -6.84 5.57
C GLY A 551 -14.44 -6.09 6.28
N VAL A 552 -13.90 -5.04 5.64
CA VAL A 552 -12.79 -4.24 6.18
C VAL A 552 -13.28 -2.84 6.53
N GLY A 553 -13.17 -2.48 7.80
CA GLY A 553 -13.45 -1.17 8.36
C GLY A 553 -12.28 -0.56 9.13
N LEU A 554 -11.06 -1.07 8.93
CA LEU A 554 -9.81 -0.43 9.35
C LEU A 554 -9.23 0.30 8.13
N VAL A 555 -8.95 1.60 8.26
CA VAL A 555 -8.28 2.39 7.22
C VAL A 555 -6.84 2.64 7.66
N MET A 556 -5.89 2.07 6.92
CA MET A 556 -4.45 2.21 7.19
C MET A 556 -3.89 3.47 6.51
N LEU A 557 -2.83 4.03 7.11
CA LEU A 557 -2.19 5.28 6.69
C LEU A 557 -1.15 5.12 5.57
#